data_AF-A0A0B1QAT8-F1
#
_entry.id   AF-A0A0B1QAT8-F1
#
_cell.length_a   1.000
_cell.length_b   1.000
_cell.length_c   1.000
_cell.angle_alpha   90.00
_cell.angle_beta   90.00
_cell.angle_gamma   90.00
#
_symmetry.space_group_name_H-M   'P 1'
#
loop_
_entity.id
_entity.type
_entity.pdbx_description
1 polymer ?
#
loop_
_entity_poly.entity_id
_entity_poly.type
_entity_poly.pdbx_seq_one_letter_code
_entity_poly.pdbx_strand_id
1 'polypeptide(L)' 'MSDQEQAALRLQVARLRQDHADFDAAIEAMEATGCDRLRIQRMKKKKLSIKDRLQDLEDQILPDIIA' A
#
# COMPACT_ATOMS: atom_id res chain seq x y z
N MET A 1 17.69 13.60 8.46
CA MET A 1 16.35 14.03 8.02
C MET A 1 15.87 15.10 8.96
N SER A 2 15.32 16.20 8.46
CA SER A 2 14.63 17.18 9.29
C SER A 2 13.30 16.62 9.80
N ASP A 3 12.77 17.15 10.91
CA ASP A 3 11.47 16.73 11.46
C ASP A 3 10.34 16.90 10.43
N GLN A 4 10.46 17.87 9.52
CA GLN A 4 9.53 18.10 8.41
C GLN A 4 9.56 16.97 7.38
N GLU A 5 10.75 16.46 7.04
CA GLU A 5 10.91 15.32 6.11
C GLU A 5 10.31 14.05 6.70
N GLN A 6 10.52 13.79 8.00
CA GLN A 6 9.91 12.65 8.69
C GLN A 6 8.39 12.76 8.76
N ALA A 7 7.85 13.95 9.01
CA ALA A 7 6.41 14.18 9.00
C ALA A 7 5.80 13.95 7.60
N ALA A 8 6.47 14.41 6.55
CA ALA A 8 6.03 14.20 5.17
C ALA A 8 6.04 12.71 4.78
N LEU A 9 7.09 11.96 5.17
CA LEU A 9 7.17 10.52 4.95
C LEU A 9 6.06 9.76 5.67
N ARG A 10 5.81 10.07 6.95
CA ARG A 10 4.70 9.46 7.72
C ARG A 10 3.34 9.75 7.08
N LEU A 11 3.14 10.95 6.54
CA LEU A 11 1.89 11.30 5.86
C LEU A 11 1.71 10.55 4.53
N GLN A 12 2.80 10.32 3.78
CA GLN A 12 2.78 9.46 2.60
C GLN A 12 2.46 8.01 2.95
N VAL A 13 3.09 7.45 4.00
CA VAL A 13 2.80 6.10 4.49
C VAL A 13 1.33 5.98 4.88
N ALA A 14 0.78 6.94 5.63
CA ALA A 14 -0.63 6.95 6.00
C ALA A 14 -1.56 6.94 4.78
N ARG A 15 -1.24 7.74 3.76
CA ARG A 15 -2.01 7.75 2.50
C ARG A 15 -1.92 6.42 1.75
N LEU A 16 -0.73 5.87 1.60
CA LEU A 16 -0.55 4.59 0.91
C LEU A 16 -1.21 3.42 1.66
N ARG A 17 -1.24 3.44 3.00
CA ARG A 17 -2.01 2.47 3.81
C ARG A 17 -3.51 2.57 3.53
N GLN A 18 -4.04 3.78 3.45
CA GLN A 18 -5.45 3.98 3.10
C GLN A 18 -5.74 3.45 1.69
N ASP A 19 -4.92 3.84 0.70
CA ASP A 19 -5.08 3.36 -0.67
C ASP A 19 -5.03 1.82 -0.73
N HIS A 20 -4.09 1.20 -0.01
CA HIS A 20 -3.99 -0.25 0.08
C HIS A 20 -5.25 -0.91 0.65
N ALA A 21 -5.83 -0.34 1.72
CA ALA A 21 -7.07 -0.83 2.31
C ALA A 21 -8.25 -0.69 1.34
N ASP A 22 -8.33 0.42 0.59
CA ASP A 22 -9.35 0.65 -0.42
C ASP A 22 -9.23 -0.35 -1.58
N PHE A 23 -8.00 -0.68 -2.01
CA PHE A 23 -7.76 -1.73 -3.00
C PHE A 23 -8.20 -3.11 -2.49
N ASP A 24 -8.00 -3.40 -1.21
CA ASP A 24 -8.45 -4.66 -0.62
C ASP A 24 -9.98 -4.78 -0.62
N ALA A 25 -10.67 -3.76 -0.12
CA ALA A 25 -12.12 -3.71 -0.12
C ALA A 25 -12.69 -3.83 -1.55
N ALA A 26 -12.05 -3.18 -2.53
CA ALA A 26 -12.44 -3.28 -3.93
C ALA A 26 -12.22 -4.69 -4.49
N ILE A 27 -11.11 -5.36 -4.16
CA ILE A 27 -10.84 -6.75 -4.57
C ILE A 27 -11.87 -7.70 -3.97
N GLU A 28 -12.17 -7.58 -2.67
CA GLU A 28 -13.17 -8.41 -2.01
C GLU A 28 -14.56 -8.23 -2.63
N ALA A 29 -14.96 -6.99 -2.91
CA ALA A 29 -16.22 -6.70 -3.59
C ALA A 29 -16.24 -7.28 -5.02
N MET A 30 -15.13 -7.20 -5.75
CA MET A 30 -15.01 -7.80 -7.08
C MET A 30 -15.07 -9.32 -7.06
N GLU A 31 -14.49 -9.96 -6.03
CA GLU A 31 -14.56 -11.41 -5.84
C GLU A 31 -15.98 -11.84 -5.47
N ALA A 32 -16.64 -11.13 -4.56
CA ALA A 32 -18.02 -11.41 -4.14
C ALA A 32 -19.04 -11.24 -5.28
N THR A 33 -18.81 -10.28 -6.18
CA THR A 33 -19.67 -10.04 -7.35
C THR A 33 -19.39 -10.96 -8.54
N GLY A 34 -18.36 -11.83 -8.45
CA GLY A 34 -17.98 -12.72 -9.54
C GLY A 34 -17.36 -11.98 -10.74
N CYS A 35 -16.64 -10.88 -10.49
CA CYS A 35 -15.96 -10.13 -11.54
C CYS A 35 -14.90 -10.97 -12.26
N ASP A 36 -14.51 -10.53 -13.46
CA ASP A 36 -13.51 -11.22 -14.28
C ASP A 36 -12.18 -11.40 -13.52
N ARG A 37 -11.66 -12.64 -13.53
CA ARG A 37 -10.39 -13.02 -12.91
C ARG A 37 -9.22 -12.15 -13.37
N LEU A 38 -9.19 -11.72 -14.64
CA LEU A 38 -8.15 -10.85 -15.17
C LEU A 38 -8.21 -9.45 -14.54
N ARG A 39 -9.41 -8.92 -14.29
CA ARG A 39 -9.58 -7.63 -13.61
C ARG A 39 -9.15 -7.72 -12.15
N ILE A 40 -9.53 -8.80 -11.45
CA ILE A 40 -9.10 -9.05 -10.08
C ILE A 40 -7.57 -9.18 -10.00
N GLN A 41 -6.94 -9.92 -10.93
CA GLN A 41 -5.48 -10.04 -10.99
C GLN A 41 -4.78 -8.69 -11.21
N ARG A 42 -5.31 -7.83 -12.09
CA ARG A 42 -4.78 -6.48 -12.30
C ARG A 42 -4.87 -5.63 -11.03
N MET A 43 -5.98 -5.72 -10.29
CA MET A 43 -6.15 -5.03 -9.02
C MET A 43 -5.18 -5.54 -7.96
N LYS A 44 -5.01 -6.86 -7.83
CA LYS A 44 -4.02 -7.47 -6.92
C LYS A 44 -2.60 -7.04 -7.26
N LYS A 45 -2.24 -6.92 -8.55
CA LYS A 45 -0.94 -6.41 -8.98
C LYS A 45 -0.73 -4.94 -8.57
N LYS A 46 -1.76 -4.10 -8.71
CA LYS A 46 -1.71 -2.70 -8.25
C LYS A 46 -1.55 -2.62 -6.73
N LYS A 47 -2.33 -3.41 -5.98
CA LYS A 47 -2.23 -3.54 -4.53
C LYS A 47 -0.81 -3.93 -4.09
N LEU A 48 -0.20 -4.91 -4.77
CA LEU A 48 1.18 -5.34 -4.48
C LEU A 48 2.18 -4.18 -4.66
N SER A 49 2.09 -3.42 -5.75
CA SER A 49 2.98 -2.26 -5.96
C SER A 49 2.84 -1.18 -4.88
N ILE A 50 1.63 -0.99 -4.33
CA ILE A 50 1.41 -0.06 -3.21
C ILE A 50 2.05 -0.60 -1.94
N LYS A 51 1.91 -1.90 -1.68
CA LYS A 51 2.57 -2.57 -0.55
C LYS A 51 4.09 -2.47 -0.63
N ASP A 52 4.68 -2.73 -1.80
CA ASP A 52 6.14 -2.64 -2.00
C ASP A 52 6.62 -1.22 -1.70
N ARG A 53 5.91 -0.21 -2.23
CA ARG A 53 6.24 1.20 -1.98
C ARG A 53 6.02 1.61 -0.52
N LEU A 54 5.03 1.03 0.16
CA LEU A 54 4.82 1.22 1.58
C LEU A 54 6.02 0.72 2.36
N GLN A 55 6.50 -0.48 2.04
CA GLN A 55 7.63 -1.11 2.69
C GLN A 55 8.92 -0.31 2.47
N ASP A 56 9.18 0.16 1.24
CA ASP A 56 10.32 1.03 0.95
C ASP A 56 10.30 2.33 1.79
N LEU A 57 9.12 2.90 2.05
CA LEU A 57 8.97 4.12 2.85
C LEU A 57 9.04 3.82 4.35
N GLU A 58 8.51 2.69 4.79
CA GLU A 58 8.62 2.24 6.17
C GLU A 58 10.07 1.94 6.54
N ASP A 59 10.83 1.29 5.65
CA ASP A 59 12.26 1.03 5.82
C ASP A 59 13.09 2.33 5.89
N GLN A 60 12.68 3.38 5.19
CA GLN A 60 13.30 4.71 5.30
C GLN A 60 13.01 5.41 6.64
N ILE A 61 11.84 5.16 7.25
CA ILE A 61 11.45 5.75 8.54
C ILE A 61 11.98 4.93 9.72
N LEU A 62 12.02 3.60 9.58
CA LEU A 62 12.39 2.61 10.59
C LEU A 62 13.50 1.69 10.05
N PRO A 63 14.73 2.21 9.83
CA PRO A 63 15.82 1.43 9.25
C PRO A 63 16.31 0.25 10.14
N ASP A 64 15.74 0.03 11.32
CA ASP A 64 16.36 -0.73 12.42
C ASP A 64 15.50 -1.90 12.94
N ILE A 65 14.59 -2.45 12.14
CA ILE A 65 13.73 -3.60 12.54
C ILE A 65 13.94 -4.84 11.65
N ILE A 66 14.70 -4.72 10.55
CA ILE A 66 15.03 -5.84 9.65
C ILE A 66 16.57 -5.97 9.59
N ALA A 67 17.17 -6.45 10.69
CA ALA A 67 18.54 -6.96 10.77
C ALA A 67 18.50 -8.38 11.33
#